data_AF-A0A2T1NFB6-F1
#
_entry.id   AF-A0A2T1NFB6-F1
#
_cell.length_a   1.000
_cell.length_b   1.000
_cell.length_c   1.000
_cell.angle_alpha   90.00
_cell.angle_beta   90.00
_cell.angle_gamma   90.00
#
_symmetry.space_group_name_H-M   'P 1'
#
loop_
_entity.id
_entity.type
_entity.pdbx_description
1 polymer ?
#
loop_
_entity_poly.entity_id
_entity_poly.type
_entity_poly.pdbx_seq_one_letter_code
_entity_poly.pdbx_strand_id
1 'polypeptide(L)'
;MFFKMKSFYVLITTLVLFTSCAKKTLLSKYKEEISALKTDQDIEDYWKDLLDQDQNALYKDNYIAKQHDSLTITHMIKSALMIEIHGLEHYLPNNSVIEMHHIHNYFGPSQIAYWPIIKTCANARGNQKLIQYPAYQLEGISLTFYNYSVYGESNKHQSLLEKLNKINSNTISKDLYEAFIYQLKLQKLKEIEVIGKWQLQSFKTKKEDGYFEFVKMNDNNLYYRKHKRIQKLKLVKTSNNIKYYRVEKEPFGWQFVLDHNGQLSLNDETNNVLISYSIYKD
;
A
#
# COMPACT_ATOMS: atom_id res chain seq x y z
N MET A 1 -53.88 38.33 0.67
CA MET A 1 -53.18 37.11 0.20
C MET A 1 -51.71 37.43 -0.13
N PHE A 2 -50.86 37.79 0.84
CA PHE A 2 -49.42 38.07 0.57
C PHE A 2 -48.47 37.88 1.78
N PHE A 3 -48.90 37.22 2.86
CA PHE A 3 -48.10 37.10 4.10
C PHE A 3 -47.56 35.70 4.41
N LYS A 4 -47.73 34.70 3.53
CA LYS A 4 -47.25 33.32 3.76
C LYS A 4 -45.99 32.90 2.99
N MET A 5 -45.48 33.72 2.05
CA MET A 5 -44.30 33.33 1.27
C MET A 5 -42.95 33.74 1.91
N LYS A 6 -42.87 34.85 2.66
CA LYS A 6 -41.59 35.33 3.19
C LYS A 6 -40.96 34.39 4.25
N SER A 7 -41.78 33.76 5.10
CA SER A 7 -41.27 32.84 6.12
C SER A 7 -40.79 31.49 5.56
N PHE A 8 -41.26 31.08 4.37
CA PHE A 8 -40.84 29.84 3.74
C PHE A 8 -39.45 29.97 3.09
N TYR A 9 -39.16 31.12 2.48
CA TYR A 9 -37.84 31.40 1.90
C TYR A 9 -36.74 31.56 2.96
N VAL A 10 -37.05 32.16 4.11
CA VAL A 10 -36.10 32.28 5.24
C VAL A 10 -35.78 30.92 5.86
N LEU A 11 -36.76 30.01 5.91
CA LEU A 11 -36.57 28.64 6.41
C LEU A 11 -35.72 27.78 5.45
N ILE A 12 -35.89 27.95 4.14
CA ILE A 12 -35.09 27.22 3.13
C ILE A 12 -33.66 27.74 3.07
N THR A 13 -33.42 29.06 3.17
CA THR A 13 -32.04 29.59 3.19
C THR A 13 -31.30 29.26 4.48
N THR A 14 -31.98 29.15 5.62
CA THR A 14 -31.35 28.63 6.85
C THR A 14 -31.11 27.11 6.78
N LEU A 15 -31.99 26.31 6.17
CA LEU A 15 -31.74 24.86 6.01
C LEU A 15 -30.57 24.55 5.04
N VAL A 16 -30.37 25.38 4.01
CA VAL A 16 -29.23 25.23 3.07
C VAL A 16 -27.90 25.64 3.72
N LEU A 17 -27.90 26.55 4.69
CA LEU A 17 -26.68 26.93 5.42
C LEU A 17 -26.25 25.91 6.50
N PHE A 18 -27.16 25.05 6.98
CA PHE A 18 -26.83 24.00 7.97
C PHE A 18 -26.45 22.64 7.36
N THR A 19 -26.41 22.50 6.03
CA THR A 19 -26.14 21.21 5.36
C THR A 19 -24.77 21.08 4.69
N SER A 20 -23.86 22.06 4.80
CA SER A 20 -22.51 21.95 4.23
C SER A 20 -21.35 21.82 5.22
N CYS A 21 -21.61 21.48 6.48
CA CYS A 21 -20.59 20.84 7.31
C CYS A 21 -20.38 19.39 6.83
N ALA A 22 -19.90 19.22 5.59
CA ALA A 22 -19.31 17.97 5.17
C ALA A 22 -18.23 17.64 6.21
N LYS A 23 -18.35 16.49 6.90
CA LYS A 23 -17.32 16.03 7.84
C LYS A 23 -15.98 16.08 7.10
N LYS A 24 -15.10 17.01 7.49
CA LYS A 24 -13.76 17.13 6.92
C LYS A 24 -13.09 15.77 6.95
N THR A 25 -12.80 15.22 5.78
CA THR A 25 -12.08 13.95 5.65
C THR A 25 -10.65 14.13 6.17
N LEU A 26 -9.99 13.03 6.53
CA LEU A 26 -8.59 13.09 6.95
C LEU A 26 -7.71 13.71 5.86
N LEU A 27 -7.96 13.35 4.60
CA LEU A 27 -7.28 13.95 3.44
C LEU A 27 -7.44 15.48 3.38
N SER A 28 -8.66 16.00 3.60
CA SER A 28 -8.87 17.45 3.62
C SER A 28 -8.11 18.15 4.75
N LYS A 29 -8.02 17.51 5.93
CA LYS A 29 -7.23 18.05 7.06
C LYS A 29 -5.75 18.09 6.74
N TYR A 30 -5.20 17.01 6.18
CA TYR A 30 -3.78 17.00 5.77
C TYR A 30 -3.49 18.00 4.67
N LYS A 31 -4.43 18.22 3.74
CA LYS A 31 -4.28 19.24 2.71
C LYS A 31 -4.23 20.64 3.32
N GLU A 32 -5.09 20.95 4.29
CA GLU A 32 -5.08 22.22 5.02
C GLU A 32 -3.78 22.39 5.82
N GLU A 33 -3.36 21.37 6.56
CA GLU A 33 -2.11 21.31 7.33
C GLU A 33 -0.90 21.63 6.45
N ILE A 34 -0.74 20.94 5.32
CA ILE A 34 0.42 21.11 4.44
C ILE A 34 0.37 22.43 3.67
N SER A 35 -0.83 22.88 3.26
CA SER A 35 -0.99 24.19 2.61
C SER A 35 -0.64 25.37 3.54
N ALA A 36 -0.61 25.14 4.86
CA ALA A 36 -0.28 26.16 5.85
C ALA A 36 1.23 26.39 5.99
N LEU A 37 2.09 25.47 5.53
CA LEU A 37 3.55 25.66 5.50
C LEU A 37 3.88 26.77 4.49
N LYS A 38 4.58 27.83 4.92
CA LYS A 38 4.81 29.03 4.08
C LYS A 38 6.26 29.26 3.73
N THR A 39 7.19 28.74 4.52
CA THR A 39 8.62 28.96 4.36
C THR A 39 9.35 27.67 4.05
N ASP A 40 10.52 27.77 3.45
CA ASP A 40 11.41 26.62 3.23
C ASP A 40 11.75 25.91 4.55
N GLN A 41 11.90 26.67 5.63
CA GLN A 41 12.13 26.12 6.97
C GLN A 41 10.95 25.30 7.47
N ASP A 42 9.71 25.80 7.30
CA ASP A 42 8.50 25.04 7.69
C ASP A 42 8.43 23.71 6.93
N ILE A 43 8.78 23.72 5.64
CA ILE A 43 8.77 22.54 4.78
C ILE A 43 9.85 21.55 5.20
N GLU A 44 11.07 22.03 5.46
CA GLU A 44 12.18 21.19 5.91
C GLU A 44 11.89 20.54 7.27
N ASP A 45 11.36 21.31 8.23
CA ASP A 45 11.01 20.82 9.55
C ASP A 45 9.87 19.80 9.48
N TYR A 46 8.91 19.99 8.57
CA TYR A 46 7.85 19.01 8.34
C TYR A 46 8.39 17.69 7.79
N TRP A 47 9.37 17.72 6.88
CA TRP A 47 10.02 16.49 6.40
C TRP A 47 10.77 15.75 7.51
N LYS A 48 11.48 16.48 8.38
CA LYS A 48 12.16 15.91 9.54
C LYS A 48 11.18 15.27 10.52
N ASP A 49 10.09 15.97 10.84
CA ASP A 49 9.03 15.45 11.71
C ASP A 49 8.41 14.16 11.16
N LEU A 50 8.14 14.10 9.85
CA LEU A 50 7.67 12.86 9.21
C LEU A 50 8.66 11.70 9.38
N LEU A 51 9.96 11.96 9.15
CA LEU A 51 11.00 10.94 9.31
C LEU A 51 11.09 10.46 10.76
N ASP A 52 11.11 11.40 11.70
CA ASP A 52 11.24 11.10 13.13
C ASP A 52 10.04 10.27 13.61
N GLN A 53 8.82 10.60 13.17
CA GLN A 53 7.63 9.81 13.50
C GLN A 53 7.69 8.39 12.92
N ASP A 54 8.12 8.23 11.67
CA ASP A 54 8.28 6.92 11.03
C ASP A 54 9.32 6.07 11.77
N GLN A 55 10.50 6.63 12.07
CA GLN A 55 11.55 5.92 12.81
C GLN A 55 11.13 5.59 14.25
N ASN A 56 10.44 6.50 14.94
CA ASN A 56 9.95 6.27 16.29
C ASN A 56 8.92 5.12 16.36
N ALA A 57 8.14 4.92 15.30
CA ALA A 57 7.18 3.81 15.21
C ALA A 57 7.84 2.43 15.06
N LEU A 58 9.10 2.37 14.62
CA LEU A 58 9.87 1.13 14.46
C LEU A 58 10.56 0.65 15.74
N TYR A 59 10.64 1.48 16.78
CA TYR A 59 11.19 1.05 18.07
C TYR A 59 10.34 -0.09 18.67
N LYS A 60 11.01 -1.17 19.07
CA LYS A 60 10.40 -2.47 19.41
C LYS A 60 9.26 -2.38 20.43
N ASP A 61 9.32 -1.45 21.37
CA ASP A 61 8.31 -1.31 22.43
C ASP A 61 7.00 -0.67 21.94
N ASN A 62 6.99 -0.08 20.74
CA ASN A 62 5.82 0.59 20.14
C ASN A 62 5.26 -0.13 18.90
N TYR A 63 5.85 -1.25 18.48
CA TYR A 63 5.53 -1.84 17.17
C TYR A 63 4.24 -2.69 17.19
N ILE A 64 3.16 -2.13 16.64
CA ILE A 64 1.93 -2.87 16.33
C ILE A 64 1.70 -2.85 14.81
N ALA A 65 1.98 -3.98 14.14
CA ALA A 65 1.98 -4.12 12.68
C ALA A 65 0.81 -3.42 11.94
N LYS A 66 -0.43 -3.59 12.43
CA LYS A 66 -1.62 -2.97 11.82
C LYS A 66 -1.66 -1.45 11.98
N GLN A 67 -1.28 -0.95 13.16
CA GLN A 67 -1.23 0.49 13.45
C GLN A 67 -0.08 1.13 12.68
N HIS A 68 1.06 0.44 12.60
CA HIS A 68 2.21 0.85 11.83
C HIS A 68 1.86 1.03 10.35
N ASP A 69 1.26 0.03 9.69
CA ASP A 69 0.91 0.21 8.28
C ASP A 69 -0.07 1.38 8.07
N SER A 70 -1.03 1.58 8.97
CA SER A 70 -1.94 2.74 8.91
C SER A 70 -1.21 4.07 9.08
N LEU A 71 -0.25 4.15 10.02
CA LEU A 71 0.61 5.30 10.22
C LEU A 71 1.44 5.59 8.96
N THR A 72 2.13 4.58 8.42
CA THR A 72 2.96 4.76 7.23
C THR A 72 2.13 5.20 6.02
N ILE A 73 0.89 4.72 5.84
CA ILE A 73 0.02 5.23 4.77
C ILE A 73 -0.34 6.70 5.01
N THR A 74 -0.60 7.11 6.26
CA THR A 74 -0.85 8.54 6.54
C THR A 74 0.36 9.41 6.26
N HIS A 75 1.57 8.92 6.55
CA HIS A 75 2.80 9.61 6.19
C HIS A 75 3.00 9.66 4.68
N MET A 76 2.75 8.57 3.95
CA MET A 76 2.74 8.59 2.48
C MET A 76 1.76 9.63 1.91
N ILE A 77 0.55 9.75 2.46
CA ILE A 77 -0.44 10.77 2.03
C ILE A 77 0.13 12.18 2.24
N LYS A 78 0.74 12.43 3.40
CA LYS A 78 1.35 13.71 3.73
C LYS A 78 2.52 14.02 2.80
N SER A 79 3.42 13.06 2.58
CA SER A 79 4.51 13.17 1.61
C SER A 79 4.02 13.46 0.19
N ALA A 80 2.92 12.81 -0.24
CA ALA A 80 2.30 13.08 -1.52
C ALA A 80 1.80 14.52 -1.62
N LEU A 81 1.10 14.99 -0.59
CA LEU A 81 0.60 16.36 -0.54
C LEU A 81 1.74 17.39 -0.51
N MET A 82 2.86 17.11 0.16
CA MET A 82 4.04 17.98 0.13
C MET A 82 4.51 18.20 -1.31
N ILE A 83 4.66 17.13 -2.09
CA ILE A 83 5.06 17.22 -3.49
C ILE A 83 3.96 17.86 -4.36
N GLU A 84 2.69 17.51 -4.15
CA GLU A 84 1.56 18.04 -4.93
C GLU A 84 1.30 19.55 -4.69
N ILE A 85 1.61 20.07 -3.50
CA ILE A 85 1.35 21.46 -3.10
C ILE A 85 2.59 22.34 -3.27
N HIS A 86 3.74 21.89 -2.79
CA HIS A 86 4.96 22.69 -2.73
C HIS A 86 5.93 22.37 -3.87
N GLY A 87 5.76 21.25 -4.57
CA GLY A 87 6.65 20.87 -5.67
C GLY A 87 7.84 20.01 -5.23
N LEU A 88 8.66 19.63 -6.20
CA LEU A 88 9.81 18.71 -6.02
C LEU A 88 11.08 19.44 -5.58
N GLU A 89 11.15 20.75 -5.82
CA GLU A 89 12.29 21.62 -5.48
C GLU A 89 12.62 21.58 -3.98
N HIS A 90 11.59 21.50 -3.11
CA HIS A 90 11.77 21.43 -1.66
C HIS A 90 12.02 20.02 -1.12
N TYR A 91 12.18 19.02 -2.00
CA TYR A 91 12.50 17.64 -1.64
C TYR A 91 13.99 17.28 -1.87
N LEU A 92 14.68 17.98 -2.76
CA LEU A 92 16.06 17.66 -3.14
C LEU A 92 17.08 18.40 -2.25
N PRO A 93 18.27 17.81 -1.93
CA PRO A 93 18.82 16.59 -2.55
C PRO A 93 18.82 15.32 -1.67
N ASN A 94 18.87 15.38 -0.34
CA ASN A 94 19.17 14.23 0.53
C ASN A 94 18.00 13.72 1.39
N ASN A 95 16.76 13.87 0.94
CA ASN A 95 15.57 13.50 1.71
C ASN A 95 15.16 12.03 1.50
N SER A 96 15.52 11.10 2.38
CA SER A 96 15.15 9.68 2.24
C SER A 96 13.70 9.35 2.65
N VAL A 97 12.91 10.35 3.07
CA VAL A 97 11.57 10.13 3.69
C VAL A 97 10.65 9.36 2.76
N ILE A 98 10.65 9.71 1.47
CA ILE A 98 9.81 9.05 0.49
C ILE A 98 10.10 7.56 0.45
N GLU A 99 11.36 7.19 0.28
CA GLU A 99 11.72 5.79 0.17
C GLU A 99 11.59 5.04 1.51
N MET A 100 11.82 5.70 2.66
CA MET A 100 11.61 5.11 3.98
C MET A 100 10.15 4.74 4.20
N HIS A 101 9.23 5.67 3.96
CA HIS A 101 7.79 5.37 4.05
C HIS A 101 7.41 4.21 3.12
N HIS A 102 7.98 4.17 1.91
CA HIS A 102 7.79 3.05 0.99
C HIS A 102 8.25 1.73 1.58
N ILE A 103 9.49 1.59 2.03
CA ILE A 103 9.97 0.29 2.52
C ILE A 103 9.31 -0.17 3.83
N HIS A 104 8.79 0.75 4.65
CA HIS A 104 8.16 0.42 5.93
C HIS A 104 6.66 0.10 5.83
N ASN A 105 6.04 0.31 4.67
CA ASN A 105 4.62 0.00 4.46
C ASN A 105 4.43 -1.42 3.87
N TYR A 106 3.73 -2.30 4.58
CA TYR A 106 3.49 -3.67 4.11
C TYR A 106 2.07 -3.88 3.53
N PHE A 107 1.50 -2.84 2.89
CA PHE A 107 0.18 -2.91 2.29
C PHE A 107 0.23 -2.64 0.78
N GLY A 108 -0.01 -3.68 -0.03
CA GLY A 108 0.18 -3.65 -1.48
C GLY A 108 -0.55 -2.50 -2.19
N PRO A 109 -1.85 -2.25 -1.91
CA PRO A 109 -2.56 -1.15 -2.56
C PRO A 109 -1.95 0.25 -2.33
N SER A 110 -1.39 0.54 -1.15
CA SER A 110 -0.71 1.82 -0.90
C SER A 110 0.65 1.88 -1.55
N GLN A 111 1.42 0.78 -1.54
CA GLN A 111 2.68 0.65 -2.29
C GLN A 111 2.50 1.04 -3.77
N ILE A 112 1.44 0.52 -4.39
CA ILE A 112 1.13 0.79 -5.79
C ILE A 112 0.68 2.24 -6.00
N ALA A 113 -0.17 2.77 -5.13
CA ALA A 113 -0.60 4.17 -5.20
C ALA A 113 0.59 5.14 -5.02
N TYR A 114 1.59 4.76 -4.23
CA TYR A 114 2.76 5.58 -3.93
C TYR A 114 3.85 5.54 -5.01
N TRP A 115 3.88 4.49 -5.83
CA TRP A 115 4.91 4.31 -6.85
C TRP A 115 5.16 5.51 -7.77
N PRO A 116 4.14 6.26 -8.25
CA PRO A 116 4.41 7.41 -9.11
C PRO A 116 5.24 8.50 -8.41
N ILE A 117 5.13 8.68 -7.08
CA ILE A 117 6.02 9.58 -6.31
C ILE A 117 7.44 9.05 -6.28
N ILE A 118 7.62 7.76 -6.00
CA ILE A 118 8.93 7.11 -6.00
C ILE A 118 9.63 7.33 -7.34
N LYS A 119 8.92 7.07 -8.44
CA LYS A 119 9.40 7.31 -9.82
C LYS A 119 9.77 8.77 -10.05
N THR A 120 8.92 9.69 -9.62
CA THR A 120 9.13 11.14 -9.82
C THR A 120 10.36 11.64 -9.07
N CYS A 121 10.48 11.24 -7.80
CA CYS A 121 11.62 11.58 -6.94
C CYS A 121 12.93 10.98 -7.45
N ALA A 122 12.91 9.71 -7.89
CA ALA A 122 14.05 9.06 -8.48
C ALA A 122 14.53 9.75 -9.77
N ASN A 123 13.60 10.15 -10.64
CA ASN A 123 13.92 10.91 -11.86
C ASN A 123 14.54 12.28 -11.54
N ALA A 124 13.99 13.00 -10.56
CA ALA A 124 14.46 14.32 -10.17
C ALA A 124 15.88 14.30 -9.58
N ARG A 125 16.25 13.22 -8.86
CA ARG A 125 17.60 13.02 -8.29
C ARG A 125 18.67 12.66 -9.31
N GLY A 126 18.29 12.14 -10.48
CA GLY A 126 19.24 11.63 -11.47
C GLY A 126 20.22 10.63 -10.85
N ASN A 127 21.52 10.87 -11.03
CA ASN A 127 22.59 10.00 -10.53
C ASN A 127 23.00 10.25 -9.06
N GLN A 128 22.38 11.23 -8.36
CA GLN A 128 22.70 11.52 -6.96
C GLN A 128 22.09 10.44 -6.04
N LYS A 129 22.95 9.54 -5.55
CA LYS A 129 22.60 8.31 -4.85
C LYS A 129 22.45 8.52 -3.34
N LEU A 130 21.23 8.33 -2.85
CA LEU A 130 20.87 7.75 -1.55
C LEU A 130 19.40 7.32 -1.71
N ILE A 131 19.10 6.31 -2.53
CA ILE A 131 19.20 4.89 -2.17
C ILE A 131 19.75 4.11 -3.36
N GLN A 132 20.90 3.46 -3.13
CA GLN A 132 21.46 2.56 -4.12
C GLN A 132 20.50 1.39 -4.33
N TYR A 133 20.05 1.24 -5.58
CA TYR A 133 19.21 0.20 -6.15
C TYR A 133 17.69 0.43 -6.18
N PRO A 134 17.06 0.45 -7.38
CA PRO A 134 15.63 0.19 -7.52
C PRO A 134 15.23 -1.20 -6.97
N ALA A 135 16.20 -2.07 -6.69
CA ALA A 135 15.97 -3.34 -6.02
C ALA A 135 15.32 -3.15 -4.65
N TYR A 136 15.63 -2.13 -3.84
CA TYR A 136 14.98 -1.98 -2.53
C TYR A 136 13.50 -1.61 -2.63
N GLN A 137 13.14 -0.67 -3.52
CA GLN A 137 11.74 -0.29 -3.71
C GLN A 137 10.96 -1.41 -4.42
N LEU A 138 11.60 -2.11 -5.37
CA LEU A 138 11.02 -3.27 -6.02
C LEU A 138 10.82 -4.43 -5.03
N GLU A 139 11.82 -4.69 -4.17
CA GLU A 139 11.79 -5.68 -3.10
C GLU A 139 10.64 -5.37 -2.12
N GLY A 140 10.48 -4.10 -1.73
CA GLY A 140 9.36 -3.67 -0.89
C GLY A 140 8.00 -4.06 -1.47
N ILE A 141 7.82 -3.89 -2.79
CA ILE A 141 6.58 -4.27 -3.48
C ILE A 141 6.44 -5.79 -3.58
N SER A 142 7.48 -6.51 -4.03
CA SER A 142 7.41 -7.96 -4.24
C SER A 142 7.21 -8.73 -2.93
N LEU A 143 7.91 -8.33 -1.87
CA LEU A 143 7.73 -8.91 -0.53
C LEU A 143 6.35 -8.59 0.04
N THR A 144 5.81 -7.40 -0.21
CA THR A 144 4.48 -7.03 0.27
C THR A 144 3.40 -7.91 -0.35
N PHE A 145 3.41 -8.14 -1.66
CA PHE A 145 2.35 -8.90 -2.32
C PHE A 145 2.47 -10.42 -2.10
N TYR A 146 3.69 -10.96 -2.18
CA TYR A 146 3.87 -12.42 -2.25
C TYR A 146 4.92 -12.96 -1.29
N ASN A 147 5.55 -12.11 -0.47
CA ASN A 147 6.76 -12.47 0.26
C ASN A 147 7.80 -13.11 -0.68
N TYR A 148 8.02 -12.55 -1.87
CA TYR A 148 9.01 -13.05 -2.81
C TYR A 148 10.13 -12.04 -2.96
N SER A 149 11.35 -12.46 -2.64
CA SER A 149 12.54 -11.64 -2.80
C SER A 149 13.00 -11.67 -4.26
N VAL A 150 13.22 -10.48 -4.81
CA VAL A 150 13.87 -10.28 -6.10
C VAL A 150 15.36 -9.93 -5.94
N TYR A 151 15.89 -9.94 -4.71
CA TYR A 151 17.31 -9.79 -4.46
C TYR A 151 18.13 -10.86 -5.23
N GLY A 152 19.10 -10.40 -6.01
CA GLY A 152 19.93 -11.27 -6.87
C GLY A 152 19.29 -11.66 -8.21
N GLU A 153 18.03 -11.31 -8.47
CA GLU A 153 17.30 -11.64 -9.72
C GLU A 153 17.38 -10.49 -10.75
N SER A 154 18.60 -10.04 -11.07
CA SER A 154 18.83 -8.87 -11.93
C SER A 154 18.19 -8.98 -13.31
N ASN A 155 18.08 -10.19 -13.85
CA ASN A 155 17.42 -10.49 -15.12
C ASN A 155 15.90 -10.17 -15.13
N LYS A 156 15.24 -10.08 -13.97
CA LYS A 156 13.82 -9.73 -13.85
C LYS A 156 13.58 -8.27 -13.54
N HIS A 157 14.56 -7.55 -12.98
CA HIS A 157 14.36 -6.19 -12.48
C HIS A 157 13.83 -5.24 -13.53
N GLN A 158 14.39 -5.26 -14.74
CA GLN A 158 13.96 -4.38 -15.82
C GLN A 158 12.48 -4.58 -16.18
N SER A 159 12.03 -5.82 -16.42
CA SER A 159 10.65 -6.10 -16.82
C SER A 159 9.65 -5.77 -15.71
N LEU A 160 10.03 -5.97 -14.44
CA LEU A 160 9.20 -5.59 -13.29
C LEU A 160 9.08 -4.07 -13.15
N LEU A 161 10.19 -3.34 -13.32
CA LEU A 161 10.18 -1.87 -13.31
C LEU A 161 9.37 -1.30 -14.47
N GLU A 162 9.45 -1.88 -15.66
CA GLU A 162 8.63 -1.47 -16.81
C GLU A 162 7.13 -1.60 -16.52
N LYS A 163 6.70 -2.64 -15.79
CA LYS A 163 5.30 -2.79 -15.37
C LYS A 163 4.90 -1.73 -14.35
N LEU A 164 5.73 -1.49 -13.34
CA LEU A 164 5.47 -0.45 -12.34
C LEU A 164 5.44 0.95 -12.96
N ASN A 165 6.33 1.23 -13.91
CA ASN A 165 6.43 2.54 -14.56
C ASN A 165 5.25 2.88 -15.48
N LYS A 166 4.37 1.91 -15.79
CA LYS A 166 3.09 2.14 -16.47
C LYS A 166 2.00 2.66 -15.51
N ILE A 167 2.22 2.55 -14.21
CA ILE A 167 1.31 3.04 -13.19
C ILE A 167 1.53 4.55 -13.09
N ASN A 168 0.48 5.31 -13.40
CA ASN A 168 0.46 6.76 -13.33
C ASN A 168 -0.77 7.18 -12.53
N SER A 169 -0.67 8.30 -11.82
CA SER A 169 -1.78 8.92 -11.12
C SER A 169 -1.67 10.43 -11.23
N ASN A 170 -2.83 11.08 -11.35
CA ASN A 170 -2.93 12.55 -11.36
C ASN A 170 -3.09 13.11 -9.94
N THR A 171 -3.43 12.29 -8.95
CA THR A 171 -3.65 12.74 -7.57
C THR A 171 -3.32 11.59 -6.61
N ILE A 172 -2.03 11.48 -6.31
CA ILE A 172 -1.45 10.37 -5.57
C ILE A 172 -1.95 10.38 -4.13
N SER A 173 -2.10 11.57 -3.52
CA SER A 173 -2.68 11.72 -2.18
C SER A 173 -4.10 11.13 -2.06
N LYS A 174 -4.90 11.25 -3.12
CA LYS A 174 -6.26 10.69 -3.18
C LYS A 174 -6.23 9.17 -3.29
N ASP A 175 -5.40 8.61 -4.18
CA ASP A 175 -5.27 7.16 -4.36
C ASP A 175 -4.77 6.47 -3.08
N LEU A 176 -3.83 7.11 -2.37
CA LEU A 176 -3.36 6.66 -1.06
C LEU A 176 -4.46 6.72 0.00
N TYR A 177 -5.28 7.77 0.00
CA TYR A 177 -6.42 7.87 0.91
C TYR A 177 -7.46 6.77 0.64
N GLU A 178 -7.72 6.44 -0.63
CA GLU A 178 -8.58 5.31 -0.98
C GLU A 178 -7.98 3.97 -0.52
N ALA A 179 -6.67 3.79 -0.66
CA ALA A 179 -5.96 2.62 -0.13
C ALA A 179 -6.04 2.56 1.41
N PHE A 180 -5.90 3.68 2.12
CA PHE A 180 -6.06 3.78 3.56
C PHE A 180 -7.47 3.35 4.00
N ILE A 181 -8.51 3.92 3.39
CA ILE A 181 -9.89 3.54 3.69
C ILE A 181 -10.14 2.06 3.39
N TYR A 182 -9.54 1.52 2.32
CA TYR A 182 -9.63 0.10 2.02
C TYR A 182 -8.97 -0.76 3.11
N GLN A 183 -7.77 -0.40 3.55
CA GLN A 183 -7.09 -1.08 4.65
C GLN A 183 -7.94 -1.11 5.94
N LEU A 184 -8.53 0.03 6.32
CA LEU A 184 -9.41 0.11 7.49
C LEU A 184 -10.65 -0.79 7.36
N LYS A 185 -11.18 -0.99 6.15
CA LYS A 185 -12.26 -1.95 5.92
C LYS A 185 -11.78 -3.38 6.13
N LEU A 186 -10.61 -3.74 5.61
CA LEU A 186 -10.02 -5.07 5.78
C LEU A 186 -9.76 -5.40 7.26
N GLN A 187 -9.34 -4.42 8.05
CA GLN A 187 -9.10 -4.62 9.49
C GLN A 187 -10.36 -5.01 10.30
N LYS A 188 -11.56 -4.73 9.77
CA LYS A 188 -12.84 -5.07 10.41
C LYS A 188 -13.35 -6.47 10.04
N LEU A 189 -12.71 -7.13 9.08
CA LEU A 189 -13.11 -8.47 8.67
C LEU A 189 -12.79 -9.48 9.77
N LYS A 190 -13.67 -10.46 9.89
CA LYS A 190 -13.52 -11.59 10.82
C LYS A 190 -13.27 -12.85 10.04
N GLU A 191 -12.33 -13.65 10.52
CA GLU A 191 -12.06 -14.97 9.97
C GLU A 191 -13.27 -15.88 10.17
N ILE A 192 -13.62 -16.62 9.12
CA ILE A 192 -14.58 -17.74 9.16
C ILE A 192 -13.81 -19.07 9.18
N GLU A 193 -12.81 -19.20 8.32
CA GLU A 193 -12.16 -20.49 8.05
C GLU A 193 -10.73 -20.30 7.54
N VAL A 194 -9.82 -21.17 7.96
CA VAL A 194 -8.49 -21.32 7.35
C VAL A 194 -8.57 -22.42 6.29
N ILE A 195 -8.27 -22.06 5.04
CA ILE A 195 -8.28 -22.97 3.88
C ILE A 195 -7.00 -23.78 3.78
N GLY A 196 -5.86 -23.18 4.16
CA GLY A 196 -4.57 -23.85 4.13
C GLY A 196 -3.48 -22.98 4.72
N LYS A 197 -2.38 -23.64 5.08
CA LYS A 197 -1.24 -23.05 5.80
C LYS A 197 0.05 -23.57 5.19
N TRP A 198 0.95 -22.64 4.82
CA TRP A 198 2.20 -22.97 4.14
C TRP A 198 3.37 -22.27 4.80
N GLN A 199 4.53 -22.92 4.75
CA GLN A 199 5.78 -22.40 5.27
C GLN A 199 6.13 -21.07 4.60
N LEU A 200 6.57 -20.08 5.39
CA LEU A 200 7.14 -18.85 4.83
C LEU A 200 8.42 -19.15 4.06
N GLN A 201 8.56 -18.44 2.96
CA GLN A 201 9.68 -18.61 2.05
C GLN A 201 9.78 -17.38 1.16
N SER A 202 10.87 -16.61 1.26
CA SER A 202 11.13 -15.47 0.37
C SER A 202 12.04 -15.80 -0.81
N PHE A 203 12.84 -16.86 -0.68
CA PHE A 203 13.73 -17.34 -1.74
C PHE A 203 13.36 -18.76 -2.14
N LYS A 204 13.52 -19.12 -3.41
CA LYS A 204 13.20 -20.46 -3.93
C LYS A 204 13.85 -21.63 -3.16
N THR A 205 14.99 -21.39 -2.53
CA THR A 205 15.80 -22.43 -1.87
C THR A 205 15.81 -22.35 -0.35
N LYS A 206 15.16 -21.35 0.26
CA LYS A 206 15.28 -21.09 1.70
C LYS A 206 13.92 -20.99 2.39
N LYS A 207 13.63 -21.94 3.26
CA LYS A 207 12.49 -21.88 4.18
C LYS A 207 12.80 -20.90 5.32
N GLU A 208 11.77 -20.22 5.78
CA GLU A 208 11.83 -19.23 6.87
C GLU A 208 10.90 -19.64 7.98
N ASP A 209 11.17 -19.20 9.21
CA ASP A 209 10.31 -19.49 10.34
C ASP A 209 8.90 -18.89 10.17
N GLY A 210 7.91 -19.64 10.64
CA GLY A 210 6.50 -19.26 10.57
C GLY A 210 5.84 -19.62 9.24
N TYR A 211 4.67 -19.02 9.03
CA TYR A 211 3.75 -19.44 7.98
C TYR A 211 2.93 -18.27 7.42
N PHE A 212 2.30 -18.52 6.28
CA PHE A 212 1.19 -17.73 5.77
C PHE A 212 -0.01 -18.66 5.50
N GLU A 213 -1.18 -18.07 5.38
CA GLU A 213 -2.44 -18.79 5.25
C GLU A 213 -3.29 -18.23 4.12
N PHE A 214 -4.15 -19.09 3.58
CA PHE A 214 -5.34 -18.66 2.86
C PHE A 214 -6.52 -18.77 3.80
N VAL A 215 -7.28 -17.68 3.97
CA VAL A 215 -8.38 -17.60 4.92
C VAL A 215 -9.63 -17.03 4.26
N LYS A 216 -10.78 -17.60 4.61
CA LYS A 216 -12.09 -17.07 4.23
C LYS A 216 -12.57 -16.11 5.32
N MET A 217 -13.01 -14.93 4.91
CA MET A 217 -13.52 -13.91 5.83
C MET A 217 -15.05 -13.81 5.79
N ASN A 218 -15.60 -13.06 6.74
CA ASN A 218 -17.04 -12.83 6.91
C ASN A 218 -17.74 -12.06 5.78
N ASP A 219 -17.00 -11.57 4.81
CA ASP A 219 -17.52 -11.03 3.54
C ASP A 219 -17.54 -12.08 2.42
N ASN A 220 -17.34 -13.37 2.78
CA ASN A 220 -17.28 -14.53 1.90
C ASN A 220 -16.14 -14.52 0.87
N ASN A 221 -15.18 -13.61 0.98
CA ASN A 221 -14.01 -13.58 0.11
C ASN A 221 -12.84 -14.38 0.70
N LEU A 222 -11.90 -14.75 -0.18
CA LEU A 222 -10.66 -15.42 0.18
C LEU A 222 -9.52 -14.39 0.31
N TYR A 223 -8.63 -14.59 1.28
CA TYR A 223 -7.52 -13.70 1.58
C TYR A 223 -6.24 -14.48 1.80
N TYR A 224 -5.12 -13.92 1.32
CA TYR A 224 -3.78 -14.26 1.75
C TYR A 224 -3.50 -13.54 3.07
N ARG A 225 -3.07 -14.27 4.10
CA ARG A 225 -2.76 -13.74 5.43
C ARG A 225 -1.32 -14.04 5.84
N LYS A 226 -0.59 -13.00 6.23
CA LYS A 226 0.77 -13.07 6.81
C LYS A 226 0.90 -12.06 7.96
N HIS A 227 1.42 -12.49 9.11
CA HIS A 227 1.60 -11.65 10.32
C HIS A 227 0.40 -10.75 10.65
N LYS A 228 -0.82 -11.32 10.66
CA LYS A 228 -2.10 -10.61 10.91
C LYS A 228 -2.52 -9.57 9.85
N ARG A 229 -1.74 -9.41 8.77
CA ARG A 229 -2.09 -8.61 7.58
C ARG A 229 -2.81 -9.50 6.58
N ILE A 230 -3.80 -8.95 5.89
CA ILE A 230 -4.60 -9.68 4.91
C ILE A 230 -4.63 -8.94 3.58
N GLN A 231 -4.60 -9.68 2.48
CA GLN A 231 -4.76 -9.16 1.13
C GLN A 231 -5.73 -10.05 0.37
N LYS A 232 -6.69 -9.43 -0.32
CA LYS A 232 -7.76 -10.16 -1.01
C LYS A 232 -7.19 -10.99 -2.17
N LEU A 233 -7.60 -12.25 -2.28
CA LEU A 233 -7.28 -13.12 -3.39
C LEU A 233 -8.44 -13.14 -4.39
N LYS A 234 -8.13 -12.90 -5.67
CA LYS A 234 -9.03 -13.04 -6.80
C LYS A 234 -8.80 -14.39 -7.45
N LEU A 235 -9.87 -15.18 -7.62
CA LEU A 235 -9.82 -16.38 -8.45
C LEU A 235 -9.72 -15.93 -9.91
N VAL A 236 -8.59 -16.24 -10.56
CA VAL A 236 -8.33 -15.90 -11.97
C VAL A 236 -8.97 -16.93 -12.88
N LYS A 237 -8.75 -18.21 -12.58
CA LYS A 237 -9.33 -19.34 -13.33
C LYS A 237 -9.32 -20.63 -12.51
N THR A 238 -10.11 -21.59 -12.96
CA THR A 238 -10.05 -22.99 -12.52
C THR A 238 -9.82 -23.88 -13.75
N SER A 239 -8.87 -24.81 -13.67
CA SER A 239 -8.59 -25.76 -14.75
C SER A 239 -8.06 -27.06 -14.15
N ASN A 240 -8.60 -28.22 -14.55
CA ASN A 240 -8.15 -29.53 -14.06
C ASN A 240 -8.06 -29.65 -12.52
N ASN A 241 -9.07 -29.14 -11.82
CA ASN A 241 -9.10 -29.06 -10.35
C ASN A 241 -7.96 -28.23 -9.71
N ILE A 242 -7.27 -27.41 -10.49
CA ILE A 242 -6.28 -26.43 -10.05
C ILE A 242 -6.92 -25.05 -10.05
N LYS A 243 -6.73 -24.29 -8.97
CA LYS A 243 -7.23 -22.93 -8.80
C LYS A 243 -6.07 -21.95 -8.87
N TYR A 244 -6.26 -20.90 -9.65
CA TYR A 244 -5.27 -19.84 -9.86
C TYR A 244 -5.75 -18.60 -9.14
N TYR A 245 -5.00 -18.15 -8.14
CA TYR A 245 -5.33 -17.00 -7.33
C TYR A 245 -4.32 -15.89 -7.50
N ARG A 246 -4.81 -14.67 -7.50
CA ARG A 246 -3.99 -13.48 -7.65
C ARG A 246 -4.31 -12.49 -6.55
N VAL A 247 -3.29 -11.94 -5.91
CA VAL A 247 -3.51 -10.89 -4.89
C VAL A 247 -4.06 -9.65 -5.60
N GLU A 248 -5.13 -9.07 -5.05
CA GLU A 248 -5.75 -7.91 -5.67
C GLU A 248 -4.77 -6.73 -5.80
N LYS A 249 -4.72 -6.13 -7.00
CA LYS A 249 -3.85 -5.01 -7.38
C LYS A 249 -2.35 -5.37 -7.45
N GLU A 250 -1.98 -6.65 -7.55
CA GLU A 250 -0.58 -6.97 -7.82
C GLU A 250 -0.17 -6.45 -9.22
N PRO A 251 1.04 -5.87 -9.38
CA PRO A 251 1.41 -5.22 -10.63
C PRO A 251 2.12 -6.17 -11.62
N PHE A 252 2.55 -7.35 -11.18
CA PHE A 252 3.49 -8.17 -11.94
C PHE A 252 2.84 -9.26 -12.78
N GLY A 253 1.58 -9.61 -12.53
CA GLY A 253 0.90 -10.73 -13.19
C GLY A 253 1.16 -12.09 -12.54
N TRP A 254 1.89 -12.11 -11.42
CA TRP A 254 2.15 -13.31 -10.64
C TRP A 254 0.88 -13.85 -10.00
N GLN A 255 0.88 -15.15 -9.73
CA GLN A 255 -0.29 -15.83 -9.20
C GLN A 255 0.11 -17.03 -8.35
N PHE A 256 -0.66 -17.29 -7.31
CA PHE A 256 -0.67 -18.55 -6.61
C PHE A 256 -1.39 -19.62 -7.43
N VAL A 257 -0.85 -20.83 -7.43
CA VAL A 257 -1.44 -22.01 -8.06
C VAL A 257 -1.66 -23.06 -6.98
N LEU A 258 -2.93 -23.35 -6.69
CA LEU A 258 -3.35 -24.30 -5.65
C LEU A 258 -3.99 -25.52 -6.31
N ASP A 259 -3.41 -26.69 -6.09
CA ASP A 259 -3.98 -27.96 -6.57
C ASP A 259 -4.99 -28.56 -5.58
N HIS A 260 -5.59 -29.68 -5.98
CA HIS A 260 -6.58 -30.41 -5.18
C HIS A 260 -5.98 -31.16 -3.97
N ASN A 261 -4.66 -31.32 -3.92
CA ASN A 261 -3.93 -31.98 -2.83
C ASN A 261 -3.40 -30.97 -1.80
N GLY A 262 -3.70 -29.67 -1.98
CA GLY A 262 -3.22 -28.61 -1.10
C GLY A 262 -1.79 -28.14 -1.40
N GLN A 263 -1.18 -28.60 -2.50
CA GLN A 263 0.11 -28.08 -2.96
C GLN A 263 -0.08 -26.68 -3.52
N LEU A 264 0.80 -25.78 -3.11
CA LEU A 264 0.76 -24.37 -3.47
C LEU A 264 2.09 -23.97 -4.09
N SER A 265 2.03 -23.26 -5.22
CA SER A 265 3.19 -22.58 -5.79
C SER A 265 2.88 -21.13 -6.11
N LEU A 266 3.92 -20.29 -6.12
CA LEU A 266 3.89 -18.96 -6.72
C LEU A 266 4.49 -19.06 -8.11
N ASN A 267 3.74 -18.60 -9.11
CA ASN A 267 4.17 -18.63 -10.50
C ASN A 267 4.20 -17.21 -11.08
N ASP A 268 5.13 -16.97 -12.02
CA ASP A 268 5.16 -15.73 -12.80
C ASP A 268 4.07 -15.70 -13.90
N GLU A 269 4.00 -14.59 -14.65
CA GLU A 269 2.99 -14.43 -15.71
C GLU A 269 3.14 -15.40 -16.89
N THR A 270 4.32 -16.04 -17.02
CA THR A 270 4.60 -17.07 -18.04
C THR A 270 4.40 -18.48 -17.51
N ASN A 271 3.90 -18.61 -16.27
CA ASN A 271 3.70 -19.83 -15.51
C ASN A 271 4.99 -20.53 -15.02
N ASN A 272 6.15 -19.88 -15.04
CA ASN A 272 7.33 -20.45 -14.37
C ASN A 272 7.13 -20.43 -12.86
N VAL A 273 7.57 -21.48 -12.19
CA VAL A 273 7.48 -21.59 -10.73
C VAL A 273 8.59 -20.76 -10.08
N LEU A 274 8.17 -19.72 -9.35
CA LEU A 274 9.02 -18.86 -8.52
C LEU A 274 9.31 -19.52 -7.17
N ILE A 275 8.27 -20.03 -6.50
CA ILE A 275 8.38 -20.78 -5.24
C ILE A 275 7.40 -21.96 -5.26
N SER A 276 7.86 -23.14 -4.81
CA SER A 276 7.00 -24.25 -4.41
C SER A 276 6.93 -24.30 -2.89
N TYR A 277 5.76 -24.03 -2.32
CA TYR A 277 5.60 -23.95 -0.88
C TYR A 277 5.35 -25.33 -0.27
N SER A 278 5.99 -25.61 0.88
CA SER A 278 5.63 -26.77 1.68
C SER A 278 4.49 -26.45 2.63
N ILE A 279 3.58 -27.43 2.81
CA ILE A 279 2.56 -27.39 3.86
C ILE A 279 3.25 -27.20 5.22
N TYR A 280 2.75 -26.26 6.03
CA TYR A 280 3.23 -26.05 7.38
C TYR A 280 2.63 -27.09 8.33
N LYS A 281 3.45 -27.68 9.20
CA LYS A 281 3.00 -28.61 10.24
C LYS A 281 3.29 -27.97 11.59
N ASP A 282 2.28 -27.91 12.44
CA ASP A 282 2.38 -27.40 13.82
C ASP A 282 3.21 -28.34 14.71
#